data_AF-A0A8J3ZJ34-F1
#
_entry.id   AF-A0A8J3ZJ34-F1
#
_cell.length_a   1.000
_cell.length_b   1.000
_cell.length_c   1.000
_cell.angle_alpha   90.00
_cell.angle_beta   90.00
_cell.angle_gamma   90.00
#
_symmetry.space_group_name_H-M   'P 1'
#
loop_
_entity.id
_entity.type
_entity.pdbx_description
1 polymer ?
#
loop_
_entity_poly.entity_id
_entity_poly.type
_entity_poly.pdbx_seq_one_letter_code
_entity_poly.pdbx_strand_id
1 'polypeptide(L)'
;MRLKVVLAAASVAALALPAAEAAADPAPPALPAPASGCVGASAVTVRDLPWATARMAPYLLSRLTDGQGVTVAVLDSGVSAGAAGLAGAVDGGVDVVSGGPATTDCLGRGTAFAAIIAGRPVPGSGVVGMAPGAGILPVRIIDPQGRVTAAALATGIREAARRGARVILVGTGLAEDNPDLRAAVADAVAHDALVVAPVNDRTRGEAGRPPAAWFPAADPQVLAVGGVAVDGKPTEVTGPAAGVDVLAPAQGAVVPGPSGIGHYGVGGTGVAAAFVAGAAALVRAAHPELSEAAVRTRLLDTAERPGTGGPGTVDPYAAATTVDVASGQRTVPDRPPVSLPEASAGDPAVTRAWLLCGTLGGATLLALVVLWLVRTRRSGAPPLA
;
A
#
# COMPACT_ATOMS: atom_id res chain seq x y z
N MET A 1 -44.78 -62.28 -24.59
CA MET A 1 -45.66 -61.67 -23.58
C MET A 1 -44.84 -60.62 -22.84
N ARG A 2 -45.30 -59.37 -22.83
CA ARG A 2 -44.55 -58.18 -22.39
C ARG A 2 -44.37 -58.19 -20.86
N LEU A 3 -43.14 -58.01 -20.35
CA LEU A 3 -42.93 -57.61 -18.96
C LEU A 3 -42.02 -56.37 -18.92
N LYS A 4 -42.57 -55.32 -18.31
CA LYS A 4 -42.10 -53.94 -18.30
C LYS A 4 -40.90 -53.81 -17.36
N VAL A 5 -39.81 -53.22 -17.85
CA VAL A 5 -38.73 -52.69 -17.02
C VAL A 5 -39.23 -51.40 -16.38
N VAL A 6 -39.31 -51.36 -15.05
CA VAL A 6 -39.54 -50.14 -14.28
C VAL A 6 -38.16 -49.64 -13.84
N LEU A 7 -37.64 -48.62 -14.52
CA LEU A 7 -36.46 -47.88 -14.07
C LEU A 7 -36.90 -46.95 -12.93
N ALA A 8 -36.50 -47.26 -11.69
CA ALA A 8 -36.62 -46.35 -10.56
C ALA A 8 -35.51 -45.29 -10.67
N ALA A 9 -35.88 -44.04 -10.96
CA ALA A 9 -34.97 -42.91 -10.88
C ALA A 9 -34.74 -42.56 -9.41
N ALA A 10 -33.56 -42.87 -8.88
CA ALA A 10 -33.12 -42.41 -7.57
C ALA A 10 -32.65 -40.96 -7.68
N SER A 11 -33.45 -40.03 -7.14
CA SER A 11 -33.08 -38.63 -7.01
C SER A 11 -32.00 -38.48 -5.92
N VAL A 12 -30.76 -38.23 -6.32
CA VAL A 12 -29.70 -37.82 -5.38
C VAL A 12 -29.96 -36.37 -4.99
N ALA A 13 -30.52 -36.14 -3.81
CA ALA A 13 -30.60 -34.81 -3.22
C ALA A 13 -29.20 -34.39 -2.78
N ALA A 14 -28.57 -33.49 -3.53
CA ALA A 14 -27.34 -32.85 -3.11
C ALA A 14 -27.64 -31.97 -1.88
N LEU A 15 -27.21 -32.43 -0.71
CA LEU A 15 -27.15 -31.62 0.51
C LEU A 15 -26.12 -30.51 0.29
N ALA A 16 -26.59 -29.35 -0.17
CA ALA A 16 -25.83 -28.12 -0.12
C ALA A 16 -25.73 -27.70 1.36
N LEU A 17 -24.63 -28.05 2.01
CA LEU A 17 -24.24 -27.41 3.25
C LEU A 17 -23.99 -25.92 2.93
N PRO A 18 -24.58 -24.97 3.68
CA PRO A 18 -24.26 -23.57 3.49
C PRO A 18 -22.78 -23.40 3.83
N ALA A 19 -21.99 -22.93 2.87
CA ALA A 19 -20.67 -22.41 3.17
C ALA A 19 -20.87 -21.27 4.17
N ALA A 20 -20.38 -21.43 5.39
CA ALA A 20 -20.30 -20.32 6.32
C ALA A 20 -19.32 -19.31 5.71
N GLU A 21 -19.84 -18.24 5.09
CA GLU A 21 -19.02 -17.07 4.78
C GLU A 21 -18.42 -16.59 6.10
N ALA A 22 -17.10 -16.71 6.21
CA ALA A 22 -16.37 -16.07 7.31
C ALA A 22 -16.73 -14.58 7.27
N ALA A 23 -17.34 -14.08 8.35
CA ALA A 23 -17.68 -12.67 8.44
C ALA A 23 -16.40 -11.84 8.30
N ALA A 24 -16.37 -10.96 7.29
CA ALA A 24 -15.27 -10.02 7.10
C ALA A 24 -15.06 -9.20 8.37
N ASP A 25 -13.79 -8.92 8.70
CA ASP A 25 -13.50 -8.11 9.89
C ASP A 25 -14.16 -6.72 9.81
N PRO A 26 -14.60 -6.17 10.96
CA PRO A 26 -15.18 -4.84 11.01
C PRO A 26 -14.18 -3.78 10.55
N ALA A 27 -14.64 -2.82 9.74
CA ALA A 27 -13.81 -1.70 9.31
C ALA A 27 -13.35 -0.88 10.54
N PRO A 28 -12.03 -0.67 10.71
CA PRO A 28 -11.53 0.11 11.83
C PRO A 28 -11.92 1.59 11.70
N PRO A 29 -12.13 2.30 12.83
CA PRO A 29 -12.41 3.73 12.79
C PRO A 29 -11.23 4.49 12.19
N ALA A 30 -11.49 5.63 11.57
CA ALA A 30 -10.41 6.53 11.13
C ALA A 30 -9.61 7.01 12.35
N LEU A 31 -8.30 7.19 12.19
CA LEU A 31 -7.48 7.82 13.21
C LEU A 31 -8.04 9.24 13.50
N PRO A 32 -8.34 9.60 14.76
CA PRO A 32 -8.93 10.89 15.07
C PRO A 32 -8.03 12.05 14.65
N ALA A 33 -8.64 13.15 14.21
CA ALA A 33 -7.91 14.39 14.02
C ALA A 33 -7.34 14.90 15.35
N PRO A 34 -6.24 15.67 15.34
CA PRO A 34 -5.71 16.30 16.55
C PRO A 34 -6.82 17.09 17.28
N ALA A 35 -7.17 16.65 18.48
CA ALA A 35 -8.10 17.33 19.38
C ALA A 35 -7.40 17.65 20.71
N SER A 36 -8.09 18.24 21.68
CA SER A 36 -7.55 18.62 22.99
C SER A 36 -7.18 17.43 23.92
N GLY A 37 -6.90 16.24 23.37
CA GLY A 37 -6.52 15.04 24.11
C GLY A 37 -5.78 14.03 23.24
N CYS A 38 -5.04 13.13 23.89
CA CYS A 38 -4.30 12.07 23.21
C CYS A 38 -5.25 11.02 22.63
N VAL A 39 -4.93 10.50 21.45
CA VAL A 39 -5.66 9.39 20.83
C VAL A 39 -5.63 8.18 21.77
N GLY A 40 -6.83 7.70 22.12
CA GLY A 40 -7.02 6.54 22.98
C GLY A 40 -6.84 5.20 22.26
N ALA A 41 -7.17 4.12 22.96
CA ALA A 41 -7.22 2.79 22.36
C ALA A 41 -8.48 2.62 21.48
N SER A 42 -8.33 1.93 20.36
CA SER A 42 -9.46 1.44 19.56
C SER A 42 -9.99 0.13 20.13
N ALA A 43 -11.30 -0.09 20.02
CA ALA A 43 -11.93 -1.37 20.37
C ALA A 43 -11.97 -2.36 19.18
N VAL A 44 -11.62 -1.91 17.97
CA VAL A 44 -11.70 -2.73 16.75
C VAL A 44 -10.39 -3.46 16.51
N THR A 45 -10.44 -4.78 16.36
CA THR A 45 -9.29 -5.61 15.99
C THR A 45 -9.45 -6.19 14.60
N VAL A 46 -8.41 -6.10 13.77
CA VAL A 46 -8.36 -6.66 12.41
C VAL A 46 -7.41 -7.86 12.43
N ARG A 47 -7.94 -9.04 12.11
CA ARG A 47 -7.26 -10.33 12.03
C ARG A 47 -6.81 -10.65 10.61
N ASP A 48 -7.54 -10.18 9.62
CA ASP A 48 -7.21 -10.37 8.21
C ASP A 48 -6.03 -9.47 7.79
N LEU A 49 -5.27 -9.91 6.79
CA LEU A 49 -4.17 -9.13 6.23
C LEU A 49 -4.74 -7.89 5.52
N PRO A 50 -4.38 -6.65 5.95
CA PRO A 50 -4.89 -5.45 5.30
C PRO A 50 -4.49 -5.37 3.83
N TRP A 51 -5.37 -4.85 2.99
CA TRP A 51 -5.17 -4.79 1.54
C TRP A 51 -3.85 -4.11 1.16
N ALA A 52 -3.47 -3.02 1.85
CA ALA A 52 -2.27 -2.25 1.54
C ALA A 52 -1.00 -3.08 1.78
N THR A 53 -0.94 -3.81 2.89
CA THR A 53 0.13 -4.77 3.17
C THR A 53 0.10 -5.94 2.17
N ALA A 54 -1.09 -6.43 1.80
CA ALA A 54 -1.22 -7.48 0.79
C ALA A 54 -0.71 -7.03 -0.59
N ARG A 55 -0.99 -5.78 -0.99
CA ARG A 55 -0.54 -5.17 -2.26
C ARG A 55 0.98 -5.01 -2.32
N MET A 56 1.60 -4.69 -1.19
CA MET A 56 3.05 -4.53 -1.07
C MET A 56 3.79 -5.86 -0.85
N ALA A 57 3.06 -6.89 -0.40
CA ALA A 57 3.51 -8.26 -0.21
C ALA A 57 4.87 -8.47 0.52
N PRO A 58 5.18 -7.76 1.63
CA PRO A 58 6.47 -7.87 2.31
C PRO A 58 6.78 -9.28 2.82
N TYR A 59 5.75 -10.09 3.10
CA TYR A 59 5.89 -11.48 3.56
C TYR A 59 6.63 -12.39 2.56
N LEU A 60 6.62 -12.05 1.27
CA LEU A 60 7.38 -12.77 0.24
C LEU A 60 8.90 -12.64 0.43
N LEU A 61 9.35 -11.59 1.11
CA LEU A 61 10.76 -11.30 1.37
C LEU A 61 11.27 -11.87 2.69
N SER A 62 10.40 -12.38 3.56
CA SER A 62 10.74 -12.80 4.94
C SER A 62 11.89 -13.82 5.05
N ARG A 63 12.18 -14.61 4.01
CA ARG A 63 13.32 -15.54 3.98
C ARG A 63 14.62 -14.92 3.44
N LEU A 64 14.54 -13.74 2.85
CA LEU A 64 15.65 -13.01 2.22
C LEU A 64 16.06 -11.82 3.08
N THR A 65 15.08 -11.03 3.54
CA THR A 65 15.27 -9.82 4.33
C THR A 65 13.98 -9.47 5.07
N ASP A 66 14.10 -8.98 6.29
CA ASP A 66 13.03 -8.42 7.11
C ASP A 66 13.36 -7.00 7.58
N GLY A 67 14.46 -6.40 7.10
CA GLY A 67 14.90 -5.06 7.48
C GLY A 67 15.90 -4.98 8.63
N GLN A 68 16.39 -6.12 9.15
CA GLN A 68 17.35 -6.14 10.26
C GLN A 68 18.60 -5.31 9.98
N GLY A 69 19.09 -4.62 11.01
CA GLY A 69 20.27 -3.78 10.94
C GLY A 69 20.05 -2.42 10.26
N VAL A 70 18.84 -2.12 9.79
CA VAL A 70 18.49 -0.81 9.23
C VAL A 70 17.67 0.00 10.23
N THR A 71 18.15 1.21 10.53
CA THR A 71 17.40 2.21 11.30
C THR A 71 16.67 3.16 10.36
N VAL A 72 15.35 3.26 10.53
CA VAL A 72 14.48 4.21 9.83
C VAL A 72 14.07 5.32 10.80
N ALA A 73 14.42 6.56 10.49
CA ALA A 73 13.94 7.71 11.24
C ALA A 73 12.51 8.08 10.82
N VAL A 74 11.64 8.31 11.80
CA VAL A 74 10.26 8.77 11.58
C VAL A 74 10.12 10.18 12.11
N LEU A 75 10.16 11.16 11.22
CA LEU A 75 10.00 12.58 11.51
C LEU A 75 8.52 12.96 11.42
N ASP A 76 7.81 12.92 12.54
CA ASP A 76 6.38 13.28 12.62
C ASP A 76 5.99 13.71 14.05
N SER A 77 4.87 13.22 14.61
CA SER A 77 4.35 13.56 15.94
C SER A 77 5.02 12.84 17.13
N GLY A 78 6.08 12.08 16.87
CA GLY A 78 6.66 11.10 17.79
C GLY A 78 6.11 9.69 17.53
N VAL A 79 6.60 8.68 18.26
CA VAL A 79 6.17 7.28 18.10
C VAL A 79 5.92 6.68 19.46
N SER A 80 4.75 6.10 19.69
CA SER A 80 4.47 5.38 20.93
C SER A 80 5.26 4.06 20.97
N ALA A 81 6.27 3.97 21.84
CA ALA A 81 7.04 2.74 22.04
C ALA A 81 6.19 1.60 22.67
N GLY A 82 5.04 1.93 23.26
CA GLY A 82 4.09 0.98 23.84
C GLY A 82 3.00 0.50 22.88
N ALA A 83 2.99 0.96 21.62
CA ALA A 83 2.02 0.51 20.64
C ALA A 83 2.21 -0.97 20.29
N ALA A 84 1.10 -1.67 20.04
CA ALA A 84 1.13 -3.09 19.66
C ALA A 84 1.98 -3.29 18.39
N GLY A 85 2.89 -4.27 18.43
CA GLY A 85 3.79 -4.56 17.31
C GLY A 85 5.03 -3.68 17.24
N LEU A 86 5.17 -2.62 18.04
CA LEU A 86 6.36 -1.74 18.06
C LEU A 86 7.28 -1.94 19.26
N ALA A 87 6.90 -2.79 20.21
CA ALA A 87 7.71 -3.12 21.36
C ALA A 87 9.11 -3.62 20.94
N GLY A 88 10.16 -2.93 21.40
CA GLY A 88 11.56 -3.23 21.09
C GLY A 88 11.98 -2.89 19.65
N ALA A 89 11.16 -2.18 18.88
CA ALA A 89 11.54 -1.61 17.59
C ALA A 89 11.88 -0.11 17.70
N VAL A 90 11.38 0.57 18.73
CA VAL A 90 11.46 2.03 18.88
C VAL A 90 12.60 2.43 19.81
N ASP A 91 13.55 3.20 19.28
CA ASP A 91 14.64 3.83 20.03
C ASP A 91 14.15 5.07 20.80
N GLY A 92 14.99 5.62 21.70
CA GLY A 92 14.62 6.80 22.51
C GLY A 92 14.30 8.06 21.69
N GLY A 93 14.93 8.21 20.52
CA GLY A 93 14.66 9.33 19.61
C GLY A 93 14.96 10.72 20.19
N VAL A 94 14.41 11.74 19.56
CA VAL A 94 14.53 13.13 20.01
C VAL A 94 13.31 13.97 19.64
N ASP A 95 12.82 14.74 20.58
CA ASP A 95 11.83 15.77 20.35
C ASP A 95 12.54 17.11 20.07
N VAL A 96 12.49 17.57 18.81
CA VAL A 96 13.14 18.83 18.41
C VAL A 96 12.26 20.06 18.65
N VAL A 97 11.02 19.85 19.11
CA VAL A 97 10.06 20.91 19.44
C VAL A 97 10.15 21.28 20.92
N SER A 98 10.11 20.28 21.80
CA SER A 98 10.04 20.48 23.25
C SER A 98 11.20 19.87 24.04
N GLY A 99 12.08 19.11 23.39
CA GLY A 99 13.22 18.46 24.02
C GLY A 99 12.87 17.11 24.65
N GLY A 100 13.89 16.25 24.83
CA GLY A 100 13.73 14.93 25.43
C GLY A 100 13.40 13.81 24.44
N PRO A 101 12.99 12.62 24.92
CA PRO A 101 12.66 11.47 24.09
C PRO A 101 11.39 11.68 23.25
N ALA A 102 11.33 11.06 22.07
CA ALA A 102 10.17 11.10 21.17
C ALA A 102 9.34 9.79 21.18
N THR A 103 9.40 9.03 22.28
CA THR A 103 8.79 7.69 22.44
C THR A 103 7.32 7.70 22.86
N THR A 104 6.67 8.86 22.77
CA THR A 104 5.23 9.03 22.99
C THR A 104 4.61 9.65 21.75
N ASP A 105 3.31 9.44 21.56
CA ASP A 105 2.61 10.01 20.40
C ASP A 105 1.13 10.19 20.70
N CYS A 106 0.74 11.42 21.04
CA CYS A 106 -0.66 11.75 21.33
C CYS A 106 -1.50 11.91 20.06
N LEU A 107 -0.88 12.18 18.90
CA LEU A 107 -1.61 12.31 17.63
C LEU A 107 -1.80 10.96 16.94
N GLY A 108 -0.96 9.97 17.27
CA GLY A 108 -0.98 8.63 16.70
C GLY A 108 -0.44 8.53 15.26
N ARG A 109 -0.09 9.66 14.64
CA ARG A 109 0.34 9.72 13.23
C ARG A 109 1.74 9.13 13.03
N GLY A 110 2.72 9.54 13.82
CA GLY A 110 4.06 8.95 13.75
C GLY A 110 4.06 7.48 14.15
N THR A 111 3.21 7.08 15.11
CA THR A 111 3.01 5.66 15.46
C THR A 111 2.43 4.86 14.30
N ALA A 112 1.44 5.41 13.58
CA ALA A 112 0.88 4.77 12.38
C ALA A 112 1.97 4.53 11.33
N PHE A 113 2.82 5.54 11.05
CA PHE A 113 3.92 5.41 10.10
C PHE A 113 4.98 4.41 10.55
N ALA A 114 5.38 4.45 11.82
CA ALA A 114 6.30 3.48 12.39
C ALA A 114 5.78 2.05 12.31
N ALA A 115 4.47 1.84 12.51
CA ALA A 115 3.85 0.52 12.37
C ALA A 115 3.79 0.03 10.92
N ILE A 116 3.54 0.92 9.96
CA ILE A 116 3.64 0.59 8.53
C ILE A 116 5.07 0.16 8.18
N ILE A 117 6.07 0.84 8.74
CA ILE A 117 7.48 0.54 8.47
C ILE A 117 7.91 -0.75 9.17
N ALA A 118 7.79 -0.84 10.50
CA ALA A 118 8.43 -1.87 11.31
C ALA A 118 7.48 -2.59 12.29
N GLY A 119 6.17 -2.56 12.04
CA GLY A 119 5.19 -3.30 12.84
C GLY A 119 5.49 -4.80 12.84
N ARG A 120 5.72 -5.36 14.03
CA ARG A 120 5.98 -6.79 14.23
C ARG A 120 4.68 -7.58 14.37
N PRO A 121 4.67 -8.88 14.05
CA PRO A 121 3.50 -9.72 14.22
C PRO A 121 2.96 -9.69 15.66
N VAL A 122 1.65 -9.50 15.80
CA VAL A 122 0.93 -9.57 17.08
C VAL A 122 -0.06 -10.74 17.00
N PRO A 123 -0.09 -11.66 17.98
CA PRO A 123 -1.03 -12.77 17.98
C PRO A 123 -2.48 -12.29 17.84
N GLY A 124 -3.22 -12.85 16.88
CA GLY A 124 -4.60 -12.47 16.61
C GLY A 124 -4.77 -11.15 15.84
N SER A 125 -3.71 -10.61 15.24
CA SER A 125 -3.78 -9.48 14.30
C SER A 125 -3.16 -9.86 12.95
N GLY A 126 -3.78 -9.40 11.86
CA GLY A 126 -3.22 -9.50 10.50
C GLY A 126 -2.34 -8.31 10.12
N VAL A 127 -2.23 -7.31 11.00
CA VAL A 127 -1.45 -6.10 10.75
C VAL A 127 0.03 -6.35 11.03
N VAL A 128 0.84 -6.16 9.99
CA VAL A 128 2.30 -6.26 10.03
C VAL A 128 2.89 -5.19 9.12
N GLY A 129 4.07 -4.68 9.50
CA GLY A 129 4.80 -3.68 8.76
C GLY A 129 5.59 -4.27 7.58
N MET A 130 6.16 -3.37 6.79
CA MET A 130 6.99 -3.70 5.63
C MET A 130 8.30 -4.40 6.01
N ALA A 131 8.98 -3.87 7.02
CA ALA A 131 10.31 -4.27 7.49
C ALA A 131 10.30 -4.54 9.02
N PRO A 132 9.66 -5.63 9.51
CA PRO A 132 9.48 -5.89 10.95
C PRO A 132 10.78 -5.99 11.77
N GLY A 133 11.91 -6.26 11.10
CA GLY A 133 13.24 -6.31 11.69
C GLY A 133 13.96 -4.97 11.78
N ALA A 134 13.44 -3.91 11.14
CA ALA A 134 14.04 -2.58 11.19
C ALA A 134 13.88 -1.92 12.57
N GLY A 135 14.83 -1.05 12.91
CA GLY A 135 14.73 -0.14 14.04
C GLY A 135 14.03 1.16 13.63
N ILE A 136 13.31 1.77 14.57
CA ILE A 136 12.63 3.05 14.41
C ILE A 136 13.30 4.08 15.31
N LEU A 137 13.82 5.14 14.69
CA LEU A 137 14.32 6.33 15.39
C LEU A 137 13.23 7.42 15.35
N PRO A 138 12.46 7.64 16.43
CA PRO A 138 11.45 8.68 16.42
C PRO A 138 12.07 10.06 16.51
N VAL A 139 11.61 10.98 15.67
CA VAL A 139 12.00 12.39 15.72
C VAL A 139 10.73 13.23 15.71
N ARG A 140 10.40 13.86 16.84
CA ARG A 140 9.19 14.69 16.90
C ARG A 140 9.48 16.07 16.32
N ILE A 141 8.77 16.42 15.24
CA ILE A 141 8.83 17.72 14.54
C ILE A 141 7.49 18.48 14.57
N ILE A 142 6.42 17.82 15.03
CA ILE A 142 5.06 18.39 15.12
C ILE A 142 4.77 18.76 16.57
N ASP A 143 4.36 20.01 16.78
CA ASP A 143 3.96 20.48 18.10
C ASP A 143 2.60 19.88 18.55
N PRO A 144 2.24 19.95 19.85
CA PRO A 144 0.96 19.43 20.33
C PRO A 144 -0.29 20.09 19.71
N GLN A 145 -0.14 21.24 19.03
CA GLN A 145 -1.20 21.91 18.29
C GLN A 145 -1.23 21.50 16.80
N GLY A 146 -0.39 20.55 16.40
CA GLY A 146 -0.31 20.03 15.03
C GLY A 146 0.48 20.93 14.07
N ARG A 147 1.25 21.91 14.56
CA ARG A 147 2.04 22.81 13.71
C ARG A 147 3.41 22.22 13.42
N VAL A 148 3.94 22.54 12.25
CA VAL A 148 5.28 22.18 11.77
C VAL A 148 5.95 23.43 11.21
N THR A 149 7.27 23.56 11.42
CA THR A 149 8.08 24.68 10.93
C THR A 149 9.25 24.18 10.09
N ALA A 150 9.77 25.01 9.20
CA ALA A 150 10.94 24.66 8.39
C ALA A 150 12.16 24.38 9.28
N ALA A 151 12.32 25.14 10.37
CA ALA A 151 13.38 24.92 11.35
C ALA A 151 13.28 23.56 12.06
N ALA A 152 12.07 23.13 12.45
CA ALA A 152 11.86 21.82 13.06
C ALA A 152 12.14 20.69 12.06
N LEU A 153 11.70 20.82 10.81
CA LEU A 153 12.01 19.86 9.74
C LEU A 153 13.52 19.76 9.49
N ALA A 154 14.20 20.90 9.28
CA ALA A 154 15.63 20.92 9.01
C ALA A 154 16.45 20.35 10.17
N THR A 155 16.09 20.70 11.41
CA THR A 155 16.74 20.15 12.60
C THR A 155 16.48 18.65 12.73
N GLY A 156 15.24 18.21 12.54
CA GLY A 156 14.89 16.79 12.60
C GLY A 156 15.65 15.93 11.58
N ILE A 157 15.80 16.41 10.34
CA ILE A 157 16.55 15.71 9.29
C ILE A 157 18.02 15.57 9.68
N ARG A 158 18.65 16.65 10.16
CA ARG A 158 20.04 16.61 10.64
C ARG A 158 20.22 15.68 11.85
N GLU A 159 19.28 15.70 12.80
CA GLU A 159 19.30 14.79 13.96
C GLU A 159 19.22 13.32 13.52
N ALA A 160 18.35 13.00 12.58
CA ALA A 160 18.19 11.64 12.07
C ALA A 160 19.47 11.16 11.37
N ALA A 161 20.03 11.98 10.48
CA ALA A 161 21.27 11.68 9.77
C ALA A 161 22.45 11.46 10.74
N ARG A 162 22.65 12.38 11.68
CA ARG A 162 23.72 12.31 12.68
C ARG A 162 23.61 11.08 13.60
N ARG A 163 22.40 10.59 13.83
CA ARG A 163 22.12 9.38 14.62
C ARG A 163 22.21 8.09 13.80
N GLY A 164 22.63 8.17 12.54
CA GLY A 164 22.91 7.01 11.69
C GLY A 164 21.68 6.38 11.05
N ALA A 165 20.55 7.11 10.95
CA ALA A 165 19.40 6.60 10.21
C ALA A 165 19.74 6.47 8.71
N ARG A 166 19.55 5.28 8.14
CA ARG A 166 19.84 5.02 6.71
C ARG A 166 18.66 5.38 5.81
N VAL A 167 17.47 5.48 6.39
CA VAL A 167 16.24 5.96 5.74
C VAL A 167 15.60 6.99 6.67
N ILE A 168 15.19 8.13 6.13
CA ILE A 168 14.54 9.21 6.87
C ILE A 168 13.16 9.43 6.24
N LEU A 169 12.12 8.98 6.91
CA LEU A 169 10.74 9.33 6.56
C LEU A 169 10.42 10.70 7.14
N VAL A 170 10.16 11.67 6.27
CA VAL A 170 9.56 12.95 6.65
C VAL A 170 8.06 12.84 6.45
N GLY A 171 7.28 12.74 7.53
CA GLY A 171 5.85 12.40 7.47
C GLY A 171 4.93 13.52 6.97
N THR A 172 5.48 14.71 6.68
CA THR A 172 4.76 15.91 6.27
C THR A 172 5.68 16.83 5.44
N GLY A 173 5.19 18.01 5.07
CA GLY A 173 6.00 19.04 4.44
C GLY A 173 5.38 20.44 4.56
N LEU A 174 5.94 21.37 3.81
CA LEU A 174 5.57 22.79 3.77
C LEU A 174 5.52 23.30 2.33
N ALA A 175 4.71 24.33 2.06
CA ALA A 175 4.67 24.97 0.74
C ALA A 175 5.89 25.87 0.46
N GLU A 176 6.64 26.24 1.51
CA GLU A 176 7.77 27.17 1.43
C GLU A 176 9.05 26.44 1.02
N ASP A 177 9.73 26.96 0.00
CA ASP A 177 11.10 26.58 -0.33
C ASP A 177 12.06 27.29 0.63
N ASN A 178 12.73 26.52 1.48
CA ASN A 178 13.58 27.04 2.55
C ASN A 178 15.03 26.53 2.39
N PRO A 179 16.03 27.44 2.32
CA PRO A 179 17.43 27.05 2.07
C PRO A 179 18.02 26.20 3.20
N ASP A 180 17.61 26.42 4.46
CA ASP A 180 18.08 25.62 5.59
C ASP A 180 17.53 24.19 5.54
N LEU A 181 16.31 24.03 5.02
CA LEU A 181 15.70 22.72 4.78
C LEU A 181 16.41 21.97 3.66
N ARG A 182 16.74 22.63 2.54
CA ARG A 182 17.56 22.05 1.47
C ARG A 182 18.94 21.64 1.97
N ALA A 183 19.59 22.48 2.76
CA ALA A 183 20.88 22.16 3.36
C ALA A 183 20.80 20.95 4.30
N ALA A 184 19.70 20.80 5.05
CA ALA A 184 19.49 19.61 5.88
C ALA A 184 19.28 18.34 5.05
N VAL A 185 18.56 18.41 3.93
CA VAL A 185 18.42 17.29 2.98
C VAL A 185 19.79 16.91 2.42
N ALA A 186 20.57 17.89 1.96
CA ALA A 186 21.91 17.64 1.44
C ALA A 186 22.84 17.01 2.49
N ASP A 187 22.75 17.43 3.75
CA ASP A 187 23.48 16.84 4.88
C ASP A 187 23.07 15.38 5.13
N ALA A 188 21.78 15.06 5.10
CA ALA A 188 21.30 13.67 5.20
C ALA A 188 21.84 12.78 4.06
N VAL A 189 21.80 13.28 2.82
CA VAL A 189 22.34 12.56 1.66
C VAL A 189 23.85 12.35 1.79
N ALA A 190 24.59 13.34 2.28
CA ALA A 190 26.02 13.22 2.54
C ALA A 190 26.36 12.18 3.62
N HIS A 191 25.41 11.87 4.50
CA HIS A 191 25.49 10.78 5.48
C HIS A 191 24.94 9.44 4.96
N ASP A 192 24.73 9.28 3.65
CA ASP A 192 24.14 8.09 3.01
C ASP A 192 22.74 7.76 3.58
N ALA A 193 21.95 8.79 3.92
CA ALA A 193 20.57 8.64 4.35
C ALA A 193 19.60 8.93 3.19
N LEU A 194 18.73 7.97 2.87
CA LEU A 194 17.68 8.17 1.88
C LEU A 194 16.53 8.94 2.52
N VAL A 195 16.28 10.17 2.06
CA VAL A 195 15.14 10.97 2.50
C VAL A 195 13.91 10.63 1.65
N VAL A 196 12.82 10.24 2.31
CA VAL A 196 11.53 9.88 1.71
C VAL A 196 10.47 10.84 2.25
N ALA A 197 9.71 11.48 1.37
CA ALA A 197 8.70 12.45 1.79
C ALA A 197 7.44 12.39 0.91
N PRO A 198 6.25 12.67 1.48
CA PRO A 198 5.01 12.70 0.73
C PRO A 198 4.90 13.97 -0.11
N VAL A 199 4.33 13.82 -1.30
CA VAL A 199 3.85 14.98 -2.06
C VAL A 199 2.59 15.56 -1.43
N ASN A 200 2.24 16.79 -1.81
CA ASN A 200 1.03 17.45 -1.34
C ASN A 200 -0.23 16.81 -1.93
N ASP A 201 -1.12 16.35 -1.06
CA ASP A 201 -2.42 15.74 -1.37
C ASP A 201 -3.61 16.68 -1.13
N ARG A 202 -3.36 17.93 -0.72
CA ARG A 202 -4.39 18.92 -0.35
C ARG A 202 -5.10 19.57 -1.52
N THR A 203 -4.69 19.32 -2.77
CA THR A 203 -5.28 19.93 -3.97
C THR A 203 -6.47 19.17 -4.54
N ARG A 204 -7.14 18.31 -3.76
CA ARG A 204 -8.33 17.54 -4.16
C ARG A 204 -9.55 18.39 -4.62
N GLY A 205 -9.41 19.70 -4.78
CA GLY A 205 -10.47 20.64 -5.19
C GLY A 205 -10.19 21.49 -6.44
N GLU A 206 -8.96 21.56 -6.97
CA GLU A 206 -8.68 22.31 -8.21
C GLU A 206 -8.47 21.33 -9.36
N ALA A 207 -9.58 20.93 -10.01
CA ALA A 207 -9.55 19.99 -11.12
C ALA A 207 -8.55 20.43 -12.21
N GLY A 208 -7.49 19.65 -12.40
CA GLY A 208 -6.54 19.79 -13.50
C GLY A 208 -5.26 20.58 -13.20
N ARG A 209 -5.02 21.05 -11.97
CA ARG A 209 -3.74 21.69 -11.61
C ARG A 209 -2.82 20.73 -10.84
N PRO A 210 -1.51 20.67 -11.17
CA PRO A 210 -0.57 19.92 -10.34
C PRO A 210 -0.56 20.49 -8.91
N PRO A 211 -0.36 19.63 -7.88
CA PRO A 211 -0.22 20.10 -6.51
C PRO A 211 0.89 21.13 -6.41
N ALA A 212 0.69 22.15 -5.57
CA ALA A 212 1.76 23.08 -5.24
C ALA A 212 2.95 22.32 -4.66
N ALA A 213 4.16 22.76 -4.99
CA ALA A 213 5.40 22.19 -4.48
C ALA A 213 5.34 22.04 -2.96
N TRP A 214 5.88 20.93 -2.46
CA TRP A 214 5.81 20.56 -1.05
C TRP A 214 7.19 20.12 -0.61
N PHE A 215 7.80 20.87 0.30
CA PHE A 215 9.16 20.60 0.76
C PHE A 215 9.13 19.76 2.04
N PRO A 216 9.96 18.71 2.15
CA PRO A 216 11.15 18.49 1.31
C PRO A 216 10.91 17.63 0.05
N ALA A 217 9.71 17.10 -0.21
CA ALA A 217 9.46 16.23 -1.37
C ALA A 217 9.80 16.87 -2.74
N ALA A 218 9.66 18.19 -2.87
CA ALA A 218 10.03 18.93 -4.08
C ALA A 218 11.55 19.13 -4.26
N ASP A 219 12.38 18.76 -3.28
CA ASP A 219 13.83 18.76 -3.43
C ASP A 219 14.27 17.58 -4.31
N PRO A 220 15.07 17.80 -5.39
CA PRO A 220 15.49 16.73 -6.29
C PRO A 220 16.25 15.58 -5.63
N GLN A 221 16.83 15.77 -4.45
CA GLN A 221 17.55 14.73 -3.71
C GLN A 221 16.63 13.84 -2.86
N VAL A 222 15.36 14.22 -2.70
CA VAL A 222 14.36 13.48 -1.92
C VAL A 222 13.58 12.55 -2.81
N LEU A 223 13.28 11.35 -2.32
CA LEU A 223 12.36 10.43 -2.98
C LEU A 223 10.91 10.87 -2.70
N ALA A 224 10.29 11.49 -3.70
CA ALA A 224 8.96 12.07 -3.60
C ALA A 224 7.86 11.02 -3.84
N VAL A 225 6.98 10.83 -2.85
CA VAL A 225 6.01 9.71 -2.86
C VAL A 225 4.58 10.20 -3.00
N GLY A 226 3.90 9.68 -4.02
CA GLY A 226 2.46 9.80 -4.23
C GLY A 226 1.69 8.55 -3.81
N GLY A 227 0.36 8.62 -3.90
CA GLY A 227 -0.56 7.63 -3.39
C GLY A 227 -1.38 6.92 -4.46
N VAL A 228 -1.69 5.65 -4.22
CA VAL A 228 -2.74 4.91 -4.93
C VAL A 228 -3.84 4.44 -3.99
N ALA A 229 -5.06 4.42 -4.51
CA ALA A 229 -6.24 3.87 -3.87
C ALA A 229 -6.32 2.35 -4.05
N VAL A 230 -7.31 1.74 -3.40
CA VAL A 230 -7.56 0.28 -3.46
C VAL A 230 -7.82 -0.21 -4.90
N ASP A 231 -8.38 0.65 -5.77
CA ASP A 231 -8.64 0.34 -7.17
C ASP A 231 -7.41 0.55 -8.09
N GLY A 232 -6.25 0.85 -7.50
CA GLY A 232 -4.99 1.09 -8.20
C GLY A 232 -4.87 2.47 -8.84
N LYS A 233 -5.87 3.34 -8.72
CA LYS A 233 -5.81 4.70 -9.28
C LYS A 233 -5.05 5.64 -8.35
N PRO A 234 -4.33 6.64 -8.90
CA PRO A 234 -3.74 7.71 -8.10
C PRO A 234 -4.76 8.43 -7.20
N THR A 235 -4.37 8.77 -5.97
CA THR A 235 -5.21 9.54 -5.04
C THR A 235 -5.15 11.05 -5.27
N GLU A 236 -4.12 11.51 -5.98
CA GLU A 236 -3.87 12.90 -6.35
C GLU A 236 -3.32 13.00 -7.78
N VAL A 237 -3.06 14.21 -8.27
CA VAL A 237 -2.43 14.40 -9.58
C VAL A 237 -0.97 13.95 -9.48
N THR A 238 -0.61 12.95 -10.28
CA THR A 238 0.73 12.35 -10.32
C THR A 238 1.48 12.67 -11.61
N GLY A 239 2.80 12.45 -11.63
CA GLY A 239 3.64 12.63 -12.81
C GLY A 239 4.86 13.51 -12.56
N PRO A 240 5.81 13.61 -13.51
CA PRO A 240 6.98 14.48 -13.38
C PRO A 240 6.61 15.96 -13.17
N ALA A 241 5.55 16.43 -13.85
CA ALA A 241 5.03 17.79 -13.66
C ALA A 241 4.37 18.01 -12.29
N ALA A 242 4.05 16.94 -11.57
CA ALA A 242 3.54 16.97 -10.19
C ALA A 242 4.65 16.69 -9.16
N GLY A 243 5.90 16.48 -9.60
CA GLY A 243 7.02 16.18 -8.71
C GLY A 243 6.89 14.84 -7.97
N VAL A 244 6.25 13.84 -8.58
CA VAL A 244 6.09 12.49 -8.00
C VAL A 244 7.07 11.53 -8.64
N ASP A 245 7.91 10.88 -7.82
CA ASP A 245 8.89 9.89 -8.28
C ASP A 245 8.29 8.47 -8.30
N VAL A 246 7.56 8.11 -7.24
CA VAL A 246 7.02 6.75 -7.04
C VAL A 246 5.68 6.79 -6.30
N LEU A 247 4.87 5.75 -6.48
CA LEU A 247 3.58 5.57 -5.84
C LEU A 247 3.59 4.43 -4.82
N ALA A 248 2.75 4.52 -3.79
CA ALA A 248 2.46 3.43 -2.87
C ALA A 248 1.03 3.55 -2.31
N PRO A 249 0.49 2.52 -1.62
CA PRO A 249 -0.85 2.60 -1.03
C PRO A 249 -1.04 3.82 -0.12
N ALA A 250 -2.09 4.61 -0.39
CA ALA A 250 -2.42 5.83 0.36
C ALA A 250 -3.84 5.85 0.94
N GLN A 251 -4.64 4.79 0.78
CA GLN A 251 -6.02 4.77 1.28
C GLN A 251 -6.33 3.47 2.02
N GLY A 252 -7.01 3.55 3.17
CA GLY A 252 -7.53 2.35 3.85
C GLY A 252 -6.43 1.41 4.34
N ALA A 253 -5.24 1.95 4.62
CA ALA A 253 -4.24 1.19 5.37
C ALA A 253 -4.73 1.03 6.82
N VAL A 254 -4.36 -0.07 7.45
CA VAL A 254 -4.76 -0.40 8.82
C VAL A 254 -3.52 -0.45 9.70
N VAL A 255 -3.57 0.23 10.83
CA VAL A 255 -2.42 0.40 11.76
C VAL A 255 -2.87 0.20 13.21
N PRO A 256 -1.99 -0.22 14.13
CA PRO A 256 -2.28 -0.19 15.56
C PRO A 256 -2.48 1.25 16.06
N GLY A 257 -3.26 1.41 17.12
CA GLY A 257 -3.32 2.67 17.86
C GLY A 257 -2.03 2.96 18.64
N PRO A 258 -1.84 4.21 19.12
CA PRO A 258 -0.73 4.56 20.01
C PRO A 258 -0.81 3.89 21.38
N SER A 259 -1.95 3.27 21.71
CA SER A 259 -2.14 2.44 22.91
C SER A 259 -3.15 1.32 22.65
N GLY A 260 -3.08 0.27 23.48
CA GLY A 260 -3.95 -0.90 23.35
C GLY A 260 -3.61 -1.79 22.15
N ILE A 261 -4.51 -2.72 21.84
CA ILE A 261 -4.35 -3.72 20.76
C ILE A 261 -5.28 -3.47 19.56
N GLY A 262 -6.10 -2.42 19.62
CA GLY A 262 -7.02 -2.08 18.54
C GLY A 262 -6.35 -1.35 17.39
N HIS A 263 -7.06 -1.29 16.27
CA HIS A 263 -6.59 -0.75 15.01
C HIS A 263 -7.41 0.45 14.54
N TYR A 264 -6.77 1.25 13.70
CA TYR A 264 -7.32 2.42 13.03
C TYR A 264 -7.10 2.33 11.51
N GLY A 265 -8.02 2.90 10.75
CA GLY A 265 -7.83 3.19 9.34
C GLY A 265 -7.08 4.51 9.14
N VAL A 266 -6.11 4.52 8.25
CA VAL A 266 -5.32 5.71 7.86
C VAL A 266 -5.21 5.85 6.34
N GLY A 267 -4.94 7.07 5.89
CA GLY A 267 -4.70 7.40 4.49
C GLY A 267 -3.96 8.73 4.30
N GLY A 268 -3.70 9.09 3.05
CA GLY A 268 -2.90 10.23 2.62
C GLY A 268 -1.52 9.82 2.09
N THR A 269 -0.84 10.74 1.40
CA THR A 269 0.47 10.48 0.80
C THR A 269 1.55 10.18 1.84
N GLY A 270 1.41 10.64 3.09
CA GLY A 270 2.29 10.26 4.21
C GLY A 270 2.26 8.75 4.51
N VAL A 271 1.10 8.10 4.35
CA VAL A 271 0.98 6.64 4.47
C VAL A 271 1.74 5.94 3.35
N ALA A 272 1.62 6.44 2.11
CA ALA A 272 2.38 5.93 0.98
C ALA A 272 3.90 6.08 1.21
N ALA A 273 4.34 7.25 1.69
CA ALA A 273 5.74 7.49 2.03
C ALA A 273 6.27 6.51 3.09
N ALA A 274 5.44 6.14 4.08
CA ALA A 274 5.81 5.12 5.07
C ALA A 274 5.99 3.73 4.46
N PHE A 275 5.12 3.32 3.50
CA PHE A 275 5.31 2.07 2.75
C PHE A 275 6.61 2.07 1.95
N VAL A 276 6.93 3.18 1.28
CA VAL A 276 8.19 3.33 0.52
C VAL A 276 9.40 3.32 1.45
N ALA A 277 9.34 3.99 2.60
CA ALA A 277 10.42 3.96 3.59
C ALA A 277 10.68 2.54 4.13
N GLY A 278 9.62 1.76 4.36
CA GLY A 278 9.71 0.35 4.72
C GLY A 278 10.31 -0.51 3.60
N ALA A 279 9.91 -0.28 2.34
CA ALA A 279 10.51 -0.95 1.20
C ALA A 279 12.00 -0.62 1.05
N ALA A 280 12.39 0.64 1.25
CA ALA A 280 13.79 1.05 1.27
C ALA A 280 14.60 0.35 2.38
N ALA A 281 14.00 0.14 3.56
CA ALA A 281 14.64 -0.59 4.65
C ALA A 281 14.87 -2.07 4.29
N LEU A 282 13.91 -2.73 3.64
CA LEU A 282 14.09 -4.10 3.14
C LEU A 282 15.24 -4.18 2.12
N VAL A 283 15.28 -3.25 1.16
CA VAL A 283 16.33 -3.19 0.13
C VAL A 283 17.70 -2.99 0.78
N ARG A 284 17.83 -2.03 1.71
CA ARG A 284 19.11 -1.78 2.41
C ARG A 284 19.55 -2.96 3.29
N ALA A 285 18.62 -3.69 3.89
CA ALA A 285 18.98 -4.88 4.65
C ALA A 285 19.41 -6.05 3.74
N ALA A 286 18.82 -6.18 2.55
CA ALA A 286 19.22 -7.18 1.56
C ALA A 286 20.55 -6.83 0.86
N HIS A 287 20.83 -5.54 0.68
CA HIS A 287 22.00 -5.02 -0.05
C HIS A 287 22.65 -3.88 0.76
N PRO A 288 23.33 -4.20 1.88
CA PRO A 288 23.87 -3.21 2.82
C PRO A 288 24.96 -2.30 2.23
N GLU A 289 25.58 -2.73 1.13
CA GLU A 289 26.60 -2.01 0.37
C GLU A 289 26.06 -0.90 -0.54
N LEU A 290 24.74 -0.88 -0.83
CA LEU A 290 24.15 0.14 -1.69
C LEU A 290 24.08 1.50 -0.99
N SER A 291 24.48 2.54 -1.73
CA SER A 291 24.26 3.92 -1.33
C SER A 291 22.79 4.33 -1.41
N GLU A 292 22.44 5.46 -0.81
CA GLU A 292 21.11 6.05 -0.84
C GLU A 292 20.64 6.29 -2.28
N ALA A 293 21.55 6.76 -3.15
CA ALA A 293 21.27 6.96 -4.56
C ALA A 293 21.00 5.63 -5.28
N ALA A 294 21.78 4.58 -5.01
CA ALA A 294 21.57 3.27 -5.62
C ALA A 294 20.25 2.62 -5.15
N VAL A 295 19.93 2.73 -3.86
CA VAL A 295 18.63 2.28 -3.32
C VAL A 295 17.48 3.06 -3.96
N ARG A 296 17.60 4.38 -4.11
CA ARG A 296 16.61 5.22 -4.78
C ARG A 296 16.39 4.76 -6.22
N THR A 297 17.46 4.66 -7.02
CA THR A 297 17.39 4.20 -8.41
C THR A 297 16.72 2.84 -8.51
N ARG A 298 17.11 1.91 -7.65
CA ARG A 298 16.57 0.56 -7.61
C ARG A 298 15.07 0.53 -7.33
N LEU A 299 14.59 1.28 -6.34
CA LEU A 299 13.16 1.42 -6.05
C LEU A 299 12.37 1.99 -7.24
N LEU A 300 12.97 2.93 -7.98
CA LEU A 300 12.33 3.58 -9.13
C LEU A 300 12.32 2.68 -10.37
N ASP A 301 13.43 2.01 -10.66
CA ASP A 301 13.57 1.19 -11.86
C ASP A 301 12.70 -0.05 -11.79
N THR A 302 12.55 -0.65 -10.60
CA THR A 302 11.72 -1.84 -10.40
C THR A 302 10.26 -1.53 -10.09
N ALA A 303 9.85 -0.26 -10.02
CA ALA A 303 8.46 0.10 -9.77
C ALA A 303 7.54 -0.40 -10.91
N GLU A 304 6.37 -0.91 -10.52
CA GLU A 304 5.34 -1.41 -11.43
C GLU A 304 4.66 -0.24 -12.14
N ARG A 305 4.84 -0.14 -13.46
CA ARG A 305 4.28 0.97 -14.27
C ARG A 305 3.07 0.50 -15.08
N PRO A 306 1.89 1.13 -14.90
CA PRO A 306 0.77 0.90 -15.80
C PRO A 306 0.99 1.64 -17.14
N GLY A 307 1.29 0.89 -18.21
CA GLY A 307 1.39 1.45 -19.56
C GLY A 307 2.65 2.28 -19.83
N THR A 308 2.56 3.29 -20.71
CA THR A 308 3.73 3.97 -21.32
C THR A 308 4.17 5.29 -20.65
N GLY A 309 3.70 5.63 -19.44
CA GLY A 309 4.23 6.81 -18.74
C GLY A 309 3.67 7.07 -17.34
N GLY A 310 4.47 7.77 -16.51
CA GLY A 310 4.13 8.13 -15.13
C GLY A 310 4.94 7.38 -14.06
N PRO A 311 4.85 7.80 -12.79
CA PRO A 311 5.50 7.10 -11.68
C PRO A 311 4.87 5.71 -11.50
N GLY A 312 5.71 4.70 -11.27
CA GLY A 312 5.24 3.35 -10.96
C GLY A 312 4.86 3.20 -9.49
N THR A 313 4.08 2.16 -9.18
CA THR A 313 3.89 1.73 -7.78
C THR A 313 5.10 0.93 -7.34
N VAL A 314 5.67 1.24 -6.17
CA VAL A 314 6.84 0.52 -5.66
C VAL A 314 6.56 -0.99 -5.57
N ASP A 315 7.49 -1.80 -6.05
CA ASP A 315 7.49 -3.26 -5.90
C ASP A 315 8.66 -3.65 -4.99
N PRO A 316 8.40 -3.90 -3.69
CA PRO A 316 9.45 -4.26 -2.74
C PRO A 316 10.16 -5.56 -3.12
N TYR A 317 9.44 -6.54 -3.66
CA TYR A 317 10.01 -7.83 -4.01
C TYR A 317 11.00 -7.67 -5.17
N ALA A 318 10.59 -7.01 -6.25
CA ALA A 318 11.48 -6.71 -7.36
C ALA A 318 12.65 -5.84 -6.89
N ALA A 319 12.40 -4.78 -6.12
CA ALA A 319 13.46 -3.92 -5.60
C ALA A 319 14.47 -4.69 -4.73
N ALA A 320 14.06 -5.69 -3.96
CA ALA A 320 15.00 -6.47 -3.15
C ALA A 320 15.70 -7.61 -3.91
N THR A 321 15.15 -8.11 -5.03
CA THR A 321 15.65 -9.35 -5.68
C THR A 321 16.23 -9.18 -7.07
N THR A 322 15.99 -8.05 -7.76
CA THR A 322 16.58 -7.81 -9.08
C THR A 322 18.10 -7.84 -8.97
N VAL A 323 18.77 -8.69 -9.74
CA VAL A 323 20.22 -8.60 -9.80
C VAL A 323 20.52 -7.42 -10.71
N ASP A 324 21.10 -6.36 -10.15
CA ASP A 324 21.67 -5.30 -10.97
C ASP A 324 22.79 -5.96 -11.77
N VAL A 325 22.55 -6.20 -13.05
CA VAL A 325 23.61 -6.56 -13.98
C VAL A 325 24.43 -5.28 -14.11
N ALA A 326 25.33 -5.05 -13.14
CA ALA A 326 26.20 -3.90 -13.08
C ALA A 326 26.72 -3.62 -14.48
N SER A 327 26.36 -2.46 -15.04
CA SER A 327 27.22 -1.56 -15.83
C SER A 327 28.19 -2.19 -16.84
N GLY A 328 27.87 -3.37 -17.36
CA GLY A 328 28.40 -3.90 -18.59
C GLY A 328 27.40 -3.49 -19.65
N GLN A 329 27.79 -2.55 -20.51
CA GLN A 329 27.15 -2.40 -21.82
C GLN A 329 27.15 -3.78 -22.49
N ARG A 330 26.10 -4.57 -22.28
CA ARG A 330 25.72 -5.52 -23.32
C ARG A 330 25.17 -4.64 -24.41
N THR A 331 26.00 -4.39 -25.41
CA THR A 331 25.52 -4.11 -26.76
C THR A 331 24.51 -5.22 -27.05
N VAL A 332 23.23 -4.91 -26.90
CA VAL A 332 22.16 -5.74 -27.48
C VAL A 332 22.45 -5.64 -28.98
N PRO A 333 22.88 -6.73 -29.65
CA PRO A 333 23.01 -6.66 -31.10
C PRO A 333 21.64 -6.25 -31.62
N ASP A 334 21.62 -5.22 -32.48
CA ASP A 334 20.42 -4.70 -33.11
C ASP A 334 19.74 -5.86 -33.86
N ARG A 335 18.82 -6.53 -33.18
CA ARG A 335 18.04 -7.62 -33.75
C ARG A 335 16.79 -6.96 -34.29
N PRO A 336 16.43 -7.20 -35.55
CA PRO A 336 15.17 -6.70 -36.08
C PRO A 336 14.04 -7.14 -35.14
N PRO A 337 13.02 -6.28 -34.92
CA PRO A 337 11.94 -6.58 -34.00
C PRO A 337 11.35 -7.94 -34.34
N VAL A 338 11.25 -8.79 -33.32
CA VAL A 338 10.58 -10.08 -33.45
C VAL A 338 9.10 -9.77 -33.67
N SER A 339 8.65 -9.93 -34.90
CA SER A 339 7.23 -9.89 -35.24
C SER A 339 6.54 -11.04 -34.52
N LEU A 340 5.84 -10.74 -33.44
CA LEU A 340 4.87 -11.66 -32.89
C LEU A 340 3.78 -11.83 -33.96
N PRO A 341 3.43 -13.06 -34.36
CA PRO A 341 2.24 -13.27 -35.17
C PRO A 341 1.06 -12.64 -34.43
N GLU A 342 0.28 -11.79 -35.11
CA GLU A 342 -0.99 -11.34 -34.56
C GLU A 342 -1.75 -12.58 -34.07
N ALA A 343 -2.26 -12.52 -32.85
CA ALA A 343 -3.10 -13.56 -32.30
C ALA A 343 -4.21 -13.84 -33.33
N SER A 344 -4.20 -15.04 -33.91
CA SER A 344 -5.21 -15.48 -34.86
C SER A 344 -6.57 -15.13 -34.28
N ALA A 345 -7.35 -14.35 -35.04
CA ALA A 345 -8.76 -14.15 -34.75
C ALA A 345 -9.37 -15.51 -34.37
N GLY A 346 -10.12 -15.52 -33.26
CA GLY A 346 -10.43 -16.71 -32.48
C GLY A 346 -10.83 -17.95 -33.29
N ASP A 347 -10.43 -19.11 -32.76
CA ASP A 347 -10.67 -20.42 -33.36
C ASP A 347 -12.15 -20.58 -33.78
N PRO A 348 -12.45 -20.81 -35.07
CA PRO A 348 -13.82 -20.99 -35.57
C PRO A 348 -14.55 -22.16 -34.90
N ALA A 349 -13.85 -23.08 -34.24
CA ALA A 349 -14.45 -24.12 -33.41
C ALA A 349 -15.16 -23.55 -32.17
N VAL A 350 -14.60 -22.51 -31.55
CA VAL A 350 -15.19 -21.85 -30.37
C VAL A 350 -16.42 -21.06 -30.78
N THR A 351 -16.38 -20.35 -31.91
CA THR A 351 -17.54 -19.62 -32.46
C THR A 351 -18.68 -20.55 -32.86
N ARG A 352 -18.37 -21.76 -33.36
CA ARG A 352 -19.35 -22.80 -33.66
C ARG A 352 -19.97 -23.43 -32.40
N ALA A 353 -19.19 -23.58 -31.33
CA ALA A 353 -19.71 -24.09 -30.05
C ALA A 353 -20.74 -23.14 -29.42
N TRP A 354 -20.52 -21.82 -29.48
CA TRP A 354 -21.47 -20.83 -29.00
C TRP A 354 -22.81 -20.84 -29.75
N LEU A 355 -22.78 -21.06 -31.08
CA LEU A 355 -24.00 -21.16 -31.90
C LEU A 355 -24.81 -22.44 -31.61
N LEU A 356 -24.14 -23.55 -31.33
CA LEU A 356 -24.79 -24.82 -30.99
C LEU A 356 -25.40 -24.80 -29.58
N CYS A 357 -24.72 -24.20 -28.60
CA CYS A 357 -25.27 -24.04 -27.25
C CYS A 357 -26.46 -23.07 -27.21
N GLY A 358 -26.42 -21.98 -28.00
CA GLY A 358 -27.53 -21.01 -28.07
C GLY A 358 -28.81 -21.60 -28.69
N THR A 359 -28.67 -22.44 -29.72
CA THR A 359 -29.82 -23.07 -30.39
C THR A 359 -30.48 -24.17 -29.55
N LEU A 360 -29.68 -24.97 -28.83
CA LEU A 360 -30.20 -25.97 -27.89
C LEU A 360 -30.91 -25.31 -26.70
N GLY A 361 -30.31 -24.26 -26.10
CA GLY A 361 -30.91 -23.52 -24.99
C GLY A 361 -32.23 -22.83 -25.37
N GLY A 362 -32.28 -22.21 -26.55
CA GLY A 362 -33.49 -21.58 -27.09
C GLY A 362 -34.63 -22.57 -27.35
N ALA A 363 -34.33 -23.75 -27.91
CA ALA A 363 -35.34 -24.78 -28.17
C ALA A 363 -35.95 -25.34 -26.87
N THR A 364 -35.14 -25.54 -25.82
CA THR A 364 -35.64 -25.96 -24.50
C THR A 364 -36.54 -24.92 -23.83
N LEU A 365 -36.16 -23.64 -23.89
CA LEU A 365 -36.98 -22.54 -23.34
C LEU A 365 -38.33 -22.46 -24.07
N LEU A 366 -38.32 -22.58 -25.39
CA LEU A 366 -39.55 -22.50 -26.19
C LEU A 366 -40.46 -23.72 -25.95
N ALA A 367 -39.89 -24.92 -25.79
CA ALA A 367 -40.64 -26.12 -25.39
C ALA A 367 -41.26 -25.98 -24.00
N LEU A 368 -40.55 -25.40 -23.03
CA LEU A 368 -41.06 -25.15 -21.68
C LEU A 368 -42.19 -24.11 -21.68
N VAL A 369 -42.09 -23.06 -22.48
CA VAL A 369 -43.15 -22.05 -22.65
C VAL A 369 -44.40 -22.66 -23.30
N VAL A 370 -44.23 -23.49 -24.32
CA VAL A 370 -45.35 -24.20 -24.96
C VAL A 370 -46.01 -25.18 -23.98
N LEU A 371 -45.22 -25.95 -23.21
CA LEU A 371 -45.73 -26.83 -22.16
C LEU A 371 -46.48 -26.07 -21.08
N TRP A 372 -45.99 -24.90 -20.68
CA TRP A 372 -46.65 -24.02 -19.73
C TRP A 372 -47.99 -23.50 -20.28
N LEU A 373 -48.02 -23.00 -21.52
CA LEU A 373 -49.24 -22.53 -22.20
C LEU A 373 -50.29 -23.64 -22.41
N VAL A 374 -49.86 -24.87 -22.71
CA VAL A 374 -50.76 -26.02 -22.83
C VAL A 374 -51.31 -26.42 -21.47
N ARG A 375 -50.48 -26.34 -20.41
CA ARG A 375 -50.91 -26.63 -19.04
C ARG A 375 -51.89 -25.59 -18.52
N THR A 376 -51.69 -24.30 -18.79
CA THR A 376 -52.63 -23.23 -18.39
C THR A 376 -53.94 -23.31 -19.16
N ARG A 377 -53.94 -23.72 -20.44
CA ARG A 377 -55.19 -23.96 -21.19
C ARG A 377 -55.97 -25.19 -20.75
N ARG A 378 -55.31 -26.24 -20.26
CA ARG A 378 -55.97 -27.44 -19.71
C ARG A 378 -56.43 -27.26 -18.26
N SER A 379 -55.80 -26.35 -17.54
CA SER A 379 -56.20 -25.95 -16.19
C SER A 379 -57.26 -24.85 -16.31
N GLY A 380 -58.48 -25.22 -16.69
CA GLY A 380 -59.61 -24.29 -16.77
C GLY A 380 -59.94 -23.66 -15.42
N ALA A 381 -59.23 -22.60 -15.06
CA ALA A 381 -59.56 -21.71 -13.96
C ALA A 381 -60.26 -20.47 -14.56
N PRO A 382 -61.45 -20.08 -14.04
CA PRO A 382 -62.24 -18.96 -14.56
C PRO A 382 -61.55 -17.61 -14.29
N PRO A 383 -61.92 -16.54 -15.04
CA PRO A 383 -61.33 -15.22 -14.87
C PRO A 383 -61.67 -14.65 -13.49
N LEU A 384 -60.66 -14.10 -12.80
CA LEU A 384 -60.87 -13.28 -11.61
C LEU A 384 -61.47 -11.94 -12.05
N ALA A 385 -62.59 -11.58 -11.40
CA ALA A 385 -63.22 -10.26 -11.44
C ALA A 385 -62.40 -9.22 -10.68
#